data_AF-A0A354RB30-F1
#
_entry.id   AF-A0A354RB30-F1
#
_cell.length_a   1.000
_cell.length_b   1.000
_cell.length_c   1.000
_cell.angle_alpha   90.00
_cell.angle_beta   90.00
_cell.angle_gamma   90.00
#
_symmetry.space_group_name_H-M   'P 1'
#
loop_
_entity.id
_entity.type
_entity.pdbx_description
1 polymer ?
#
loop_
_entity_poly.entity_id
_entity_poly.type
_entity_poly.pdbx_seq_one_letter_code
_entity_poly.pdbx_strand_id
1 'polypeptide(L)'
;MDGTSTKSFLNALPFDPREFPRETERHYISASQEDLDEMLSTSGLRDLPELFAHISPGELFRDGLQVPEELSYESTIERLQELSEKTSLKTSFIGDQLPVWSINPIVDFVSNLRPLSTSYTPYQPERSQGTLVTHWIYQCAISALTGFEAINTSLYDRSFAIYEAIACAIRTSDRPKRVLLARSLFPKDLEVLDTIAQ
;
A
#
# COMPACT_ATOMS: atom_id res chain seq x y z
N MET A 1 30.12 33.18 -13.20
CA MET A 1 30.64 31.93 -12.61
C MET A 1 30.41 32.10 -11.12
N ASP A 2 29.36 31.54 -10.51
CA ASP A 2 28.80 30.20 -10.67
C ASP A 2 27.33 30.22 -11.07
N GLY A 3 27.05 29.67 -12.25
CA GLY A 3 25.73 29.17 -12.58
C GLY A 3 25.67 27.75 -12.09
N THR A 4 25.32 27.55 -10.81
CA THR A 4 24.92 26.26 -10.31
C THR A 4 23.64 25.92 -11.06
N SER A 5 23.79 25.11 -12.11
CA SER A 5 22.68 24.55 -12.85
C SER A 5 21.89 23.70 -11.88
N THR A 6 20.87 24.29 -11.28
CA THR A 6 19.81 23.58 -10.56
C THR A 6 19.18 22.66 -11.60
N LYS A 7 19.68 21.44 -11.73
CA LYS A 7 19.02 20.38 -12.48
C LYS A 7 17.58 20.37 -11.97
N SER A 8 16.63 20.71 -12.83
CA SER A 8 15.21 20.77 -12.47
C SER A 8 14.81 19.43 -11.82
N PHE A 9 14.64 19.44 -10.50
CA PHE A 9 14.34 18.26 -9.68
C PHE A 9 13.02 17.60 -10.05
N LEU A 10 12.11 18.36 -10.66
CA LEU A 10 10.86 17.85 -11.24
C LEU A 10 11.10 16.78 -12.32
N ASN A 11 12.28 16.74 -12.94
CA ASN A 11 12.63 15.71 -13.94
C ASN A 11 13.00 14.36 -13.32
N ALA A 12 13.15 14.26 -11.99
CA ALA A 12 13.45 13.01 -11.29
C ALA A 12 12.19 12.18 -10.98
N LEU A 13 11.01 12.81 -10.97
CA LEU A 13 9.75 12.12 -10.81
C LEU A 13 9.29 11.50 -12.13
N PRO A 14 8.59 10.35 -12.10
CA PRO A 14 8.00 9.76 -13.30
C PRO A 14 6.74 10.52 -13.78
N PHE A 15 6.34 11.60 -13.11
CA PHE A 15 5.18 12.44 -13.43
C PHE A 15 5.46 13.91 -13.09
N ASP A 16 4.71 14.85 -13.68
CA ASP A 16 4.78 16.27 -13.32
C ASP A 16 3.76 16.59 -12.22
N PRO A 17 4.21 16.90 -10.98
CA PRO A 17 3.30 17.20 -9.87
C PRO A 17 2.44 18.45 -10.10
N ARG A 18 2.85 19.34 -11.01
CA ARG A 18 2.10 20.57 -11.32
C ARG A 18 0.86 20.32 -12.16
N GLU A 19 0.73 19.13 -12.77
CA GLU A 19 -0.51 18.72 -13.43
C GLU A 19 -1.70 18.67 -12.45
N PHE A 20 -1.41 18.50 -11.16
CA PHE A 20 -2.39 18.47 -10.09
C PHE A 20 -1.98 19.49 -9.01
N PRO A 21 -2.49 20.73 -9.05
CA PRO A 21 -2.08 21.80 -8.13
C PRO A 21 -2.11 21.41 -6.64
N ARG A 22 -3.03 20.51 -6.27
CA ARG A 22 -3.15 19.96 -4.91
C ARG A 22 -1.89 19.22 -4.42
N GLU A 23 -1.12 18.60 -5.32
CA GLU A 23 0.07 17.81 -4.95
C GLU A 23 1.22 18.71 -4.44
N THR A 24 1.22 20.00 -4.82
CA THR A 24 2.21 20.99 -4.37
C THR A 24 1.74 21.83 -3.18
N GLU A 25 0.55 21.59 -2.66
CA GLU A 25 0.04 22.31 -1.49
C GLU A 25 0.82 21.92 -0.22
N ARG A 26 1.05 22.91 0.65
CA ARG A 26 1.76 22.69 1.92
C ARG A 26 1.06 21.63 2.79
N HIS A 27 -0.27 21.64 2.82
CA HIS A 27 -1.08 20.65 3.53
C HIS A 27 -2.10 20.01 2.58
N TYR A 28 -2.24 18.69 2.64
CA TYR A 28 -3.20 17.94 1.80
C TYR A 28 -4.64 17.99 2.35
N ILE A 29 -5.10 19.18 2.77
CA ILE A 29 -6.43 19.41 3.33
C ILE A 29 -7.28 20.11 2.28
N SER A 30 -8.44 19.53 1.94
CA SER A 30 -9.31 20.08 0.90
C SER A 30 -10.22 21.20 1.39
N ALA A 31 -10.48 21.28 2.70
CA ALA A 31 -11.33 22.30 3.29
C ALA A 31 -10.58 23.64 3.36
N SER A 32 -11.19 24.70 2.84
CA SER A 32 -10.69 26.06 3.03
C SER A 32 -11.00 26.57 4.44
N GLN A 33 -10.48 27.75 4.79
CA GLN A 33 -10.85 28.39 6.06
C GLN A 33 -12.34 28.72 6.10
N GLU A 34 -12.92 29.15 4.98
CA GLU A 34 -14.34 29.42 4.86
C GLU A 34 -15.18 28.15 5.07
N ASP A 35 -14.77 27.00 4.49
CA ASP A 35 -15.43 25.71 4.71
C ASP A 35 -15.40 25.33 6.21
N LEU A 36 -14.25 25.52 6.86
CA LEU A 36 -14.10 25.24 8.29
C LEU A 36 -15.02 26.13 9.14
N ASP A 37 -15.08 27.43 8.85
CA ASP A 37 -15.92 28.39 9.57
C ASP A 37 -17.42 28.06 9.39
N GLU A 38 -17.85 27.68 8.18
CA GLU A 38 -19.22 27.26 7.89
C GLU A 38 -19.58 25.95 8.62
N MET A 39 -18.69 24.96 8.61
CA MET A 39 -18.90 23.68 9.30
C MET A 39 -18.98 23.86 10.83
N LEU A 40 -18.12 24.71 11.40
CA LEU A 40 -18.14 25.03 12.83
C LEU A 40 -19.44 25.76 13.21
N SER A 41 -19.81 26.79 12.46
CA SER A 41 -21.06 27.55 12.65
C SER A 41 -22.29 26.64 12.57
N THR A 42 -22.36 25.76 11.56
CA THR A 42 -23.45 24.79 11.38
C THR A 42 -23.54 23.81 12.54
N SER A 43 -22.40 23.45 13.12
CA SER A 43 -22.31 22.55 14.28
C SER A 43 -22.53 23.26 15.62
N GLY A 44 -22.70 24.59 15.63
CA GLY A 44 -22.84 25.39 16.84
C GLY A 44 -21.56 25.54 17.66
N LEU A 45 -20.39 25.34 17.02
CA LEU A 45 -19.07 25.40 17.64
C LEU A 45 -18.35 26.70 17.27
N ARG A 46 -17.45 27.15 18.14
CA ARG A 46 -16.68 28.40 17.97
C ARG A 46 -15.32 28.16 17.33
N ASP A 47 -14.71 27.01 17.59
CA ASP A 47 -13.37 26.67 17.11
C ASP A 47 -13.15 25.14 17.07
N LEU A 48 -12.02 24.73 16.50
CA LEU A 48 -11.62 23.32 16.45
C LEU A 48 -11.42 22.68 17.84
N PRO A 49 -10.80 23.35 18.84
CA PRO A 49 -10.73 22.80 20.20
C PRO A 49 -12.08 22.35 20.78
N GLU A 50 -13.17 23.10 20.55
CA GLU A 50 -14.50 22.69 21.00
C GLU A 50 -15.00 21.39 20.35
N LEU A 51 -14.67 21.14 19.07
CA LEU A 51 -15.02 19.90 18.37
C LEU A 51 -14.44 18.66 19.08
N PHE A 52 -13.24 18.80 19.64
CA PHE A 52 -12.52 17.71 20.32
C PHE A 52 -12.71 17.69 21.84
N ALA A 53 -13.56 18.55 22.42
CA ALA A 53 -13.75 18.65 23.87
C ALA A 53 -14.31 17.38 24.55
N HIS A 54 -14.83 16.42 23.75
CA HIS A 54 -15.28 15.12 24.23
C HIS A 54 -14.12 14.15 24.55
N ILE A 55 -12.90 14.45 24.11
CA ILE A 55 -11.69 13.68 24.40
C ILE A 55 -11.14 14.13 25.76
N SER A 56 -10.76 13.18 26.62
CA SER A 56 -10.29 13.53 27.96
C SER A 56 -8.97 14.31 27.88
N PRO A 57 -8.75 15.36 28.68
CA PRO A 57 -7.51 16.15 28.62
C PRO A 57 -6.22 15.39 28.92
N GLY A 58 -6.31 14.19 29.53
CA GLY A 58 -5.19 13.29 29.77
C GLY A 58 -4.83 12.39 28.58
N GLU A 59 -5.69 12.33 27.56
CA GLU A 59 -5.47 11.58 26.32
C GLU A 59 -4.93 12.48 25.19
N LEU A 60 -4.94 13.80 25.39
CA LEU A 60 -4.46 14.78 24.43
C LEU A 60 -2.94 14.96 24.53
N PHE A 61 -2.27 14.94 23.38
CA PHE A 61 -0.86 15.32 23.25
C PHE A 61 -0.72 16.85 23.36
N ARG A 62 -0.33 17.35 24.52
CA ARG A 62 -0.27 18.80 24.78
C ARG A 62 0.86 19.52 24.06
N ASP A 63 2.00 18.86 23.94
CA ASP A 63 3.20 19.41 23.31
C ASP A 63 3.34 18.95 21.84
N GLY A 64 2.27 18.37 21.28
CA GLY A 64 2.29 17.75 19.96
C GLY A 64 3.09 16.44 19.92
N LEU A 65 3.33 15.96 18.70
CA LEU A 65 4.19 14.79 18.46
C LEU A 65 5.64 15.27 18.34
N GLN A 66 6.58 14.52 18.94
CA GLN A 66 8.02 14.76 18.81
C GLN A 66 8.52 14.23 17.45
N VAL A 67 8.13 14.90 16.37
CA VAL A 67 8.53 14.59 14.99
C VAL A 67 9.41 15.72 14.43
N PRO A 68 10.27 15.44 13.43
CA PRO A 68 11.04 16.48 12.76
C PRO A 68 10.13 17.54 12.13
N GLU A 69 10.69 18.72 11.91
CA GLU A 69 10.04 19.78 11.12
C GLU A 69 9.66 19.26 9.74
N GLU A 70 8.54 19.79 9.23
CA GLU A 70 8.06 19.45 7.90
C GLU A 70 9.07 19.86 6.82
N LEU A 71 9.09 19.10 5.73
CA LEU A 71 9.86 19.41 4.54
C LEU A 71 8.92 19.99 3.48
N SER A 72 9.43 20.90 2.64
CA SER A 72 8.72 21.27 1.42
C SER A 72 8.58 20.07 0.50
N TYR A 73 7.71 20.16 -0.50
CA TYR A 73 7.55 19.11 -1.51
C TYR A 73 8.89 18.78 -2.20
N GLU A 74 9.66 19.80 -2.57
CA GLU A 74 10.97 19.67 -3.22
C GLU A 74 11.99 19.04 -2.29
N SER A 75 12.13 19.54 -1.06
CA SER A 75 13.05 18.97 -0.07
C SER A 75 12.70 17.53 0.30
N THR A 76 11.41 17.16 0.23
CA THR A 76 10.97 15.77 0.42
C THR A 76 11.48 14.87 -0.70
N ILE A 77 11.39 15.29 -1.96
CA ILE A 77 11.89 14.53 -3.11
C ILE A 77 13.40 14.35 -3.02
N GLU A 78 14.13 15.44 -2.76
CA GLU A 78 15.59 15.40 -2.57
C GLU A 78 15.96 14.40 -1.48
N ARG A 79 15.27 14.47 -0.34
CA ARG A 79 15.51 13.55 0.78
C ARG A 79 15.22 12.10 0.43
N LEU A 80 14.13 11.82 -0.28
CA LEU A 80 13.79 10.46 -0.70
C LEU A 80 14.82 9.92 -1.71
N GLN A 81 15.32 10.77 -2.61
CA GLN A 81 16.38 10.39 -3.54
C GLN A 81 17.69 10.09 -2.81
N GLU A 82 18.12 10.94 -1.88
CA GLU A 82 19.30 10.68 -1.04
C GLU A 82 19.20 9.34 -0.27
N LEU A 83 18.01 9.00 0.23
CA LEU A 83 17.76 7.74 0.91
C LEU A 83 17.81 6.56 -0.06
N SER A 84 17.21 6.71 -1.24
CA SER A 84 17.23 5.71 -2.30
C SER A 84 18.65 5.39 -2.76
N GLU A 85 19.51 6.40 -2.92
CA GLU A 85 20.91 6.26 -3.33
C GLU A 85 21.78 5.46 -2.34
N LYS A 86 21.34 5.30 -1.08
CA LYS A 86 22.00 4.42 -0.10
C LYS A 86 21.75 2.94 -0.38
N THR A 87 20.74 2.61 -1.19
CA THR A 87 20.40 1.23 -1.54
C THR A 87 21.30 0.74 -2.67
N SER A 88 21.94 -0.42 -2.47
CA SER A 88 22.75 -1.05 -3.52
C SER A 88 21.91 -2.06 -4.30
N LEU A 89 21.40 -1.65 -5.47
CA LEU A 89 20.75 -2.57 -6.39
C LEU A 89 21.79 -3.48 -7.04
N LYS A 90 21.75 -4.77 -6.71
CA LYS A 90 22.61 -5.82 -7.28
C LYS A 90 21.74 -6.88 -7.92
N THR A 91 22.27 -7.52 -8.97
CA THR A 91 21.67 -8.75 -9.46
C THR A 91 21.74 -9.80 -8.35
N SER A 92 20.58 -10.24 -7.88
CA SER A 92 20.48 -11.18 -6.77
C SER A 92 20.07 -12.55 -7.29
N PHE A 93 20.83 -13.57 -6.90
CA PHE A 93 20.52 -14.98 -7.13
C PHE A 93 20.17 -15.71 -5.82
N ILE A 94 19.78 -14.97 -4.79
CA ILE A 94 19.41 -15.52 -3.47
C ILE A 94 18.18 -16.44 -3.59
N GLY A 95 17.27 -16.15 -4.52
CA GLY A 95 16.01 -16.89 -4.66
C GLY A 95 15.00 -16.48 -3.58
N ASP A 96 14.24 -17.46 -3.06
CA ASP A 96 13.31 -17.31 -1.94
C ASP A 96 12.37 -16.09 -2.01
N GLN A 97 11.32 -16.19 -2.83
CA GLN A 97 10.32 -15.13 -3.09
C GLN A 97 10.86 -13.85 -3.74
N LEU A 98 12.16 -13.73 -3.98
CA LEU A 98 12.77 -12.55 -4.64
C LEU A 98 13.45 -12.88 -5.97
N PRO A 99 12.82 -13.65 -6.89
CA PRO A 99 13.37 -13.81 -8.23
C PRO A 99 13.37 -12.47 -8.97
N VAL A 100 14.49 -12.15 -9.62
CA VAL A 100 14.60 -10.98 -10.50
C VAL A 100 14.01 -11.34 -11.86
N TRP A 101 12.84 -10.78 -12.18
CA TRP A 101 12.18 -10.95 -13.48
C TRP A 101 12.28 -9.68 -14.32
N SER A 102 12.24 -9.85 -15.64
CA SER A 102 11.96 -8.71 -16.53
C SER A 102 10.50 -8.29 -16.35
N ILE A 103 10.30 -7.00 -16.06
CA ILE A 103 8.97 -6.41 -15.91
C ILE A 103 8.42 -6.14 -17.32
N ASN A 104 7.19 -6.59 -17.59
CA ASN A 104 6.53 -6.30 -18.86
C ASN A 104 6.21 -4.79 -18.95
N PRO A 105 6.46 -4.11 -20.10
CA PRO A 105 6.19 -2.68 -20.25
C PRO A 105 4.76 -2.25 -19.90
N ILE A 106 3.77 -3.15 -19.98
CA ILE A 106 2.39 -2.86 -19.60
C ILE A 106 2.23 -2.56 -18.10
N VAL A 107 3.13 -3.07 -17.25
CA VAL A 107 3.03 -2.93 -15.79
C VAL A 107 3.12 -1.48 -15.38
N ASP A 108 4.03 -0.70 -15.99
CA ASP A 108 4.16 0.73 -15.70
C ASP A 108 2.90 1.49 -16.11
N PHE A 109 2.34 1.18 -17.28
CA PHE A 109 1.08 1.79 -17.71
C PHE A 109 -0.06 1.49 -16.72
N VAL A 110 -0.25 0.22 -16.36
CA VAL A 110 -1.34 -0.19 -15.44
C VAL A 110 -1.16 0.38 -14.04
N SER A 111 0.07 0.37 -13.52
CA SER A 111 0.36 0.88 -12.16
C SER A 111 0.14 2.38 -12.04
N ASN A 112 0.27 3.13 -13.15
CA ASN A 112 0.00 4.56 -13.21
C ASN A 112 -1.48 4.91 -13.43
N LEU A 113 -2.38 3.92 -13.60
CA LEU A 113 -3.82 4.16 -13.67
C LEU A 113 -4.37 4.51 -12.28
N ARG A 114 -4.41 5.80 -11.96
CA ARG A 114 -4.91 6.33 -10.68
C ARG A 114 -6.27 5.76 -10.23
N PRO A 115 -7.27 5.51 -11.10
CA PRO A 115 -8.52 4.89 -10.67
C PRO A 115 -8.37 3.46 -10.10
N LEU A 116 -7.32 2.73 -10.51
CA LEU A 116 -7.04 1.39 -9.97
C LEU A 116 -6.35 1.43 -8.61
N SER A 117 -5.54 2.46 -8.33
CA SER A 117 -4.81 2.59 -7.07
C SER A 117 -5.57 3.37 -5.99
N THR A 118 -6.56 4.18 -6.37
CA THR A 118 -7.37 4.99 -5.42
C THR A 118 -8.72 4.38 -5.07
N SER A 119 -9.22 3.44 -5.89
CA SER A 119 -10.41 2.68 -5.53
C SER A 119 -10.08 1.64 -4.45
N TYR A 120 -11.04 1.40 -3.54
CA TYR A 120 -10.92 0.37 -2.51
C TYR A 120 -11.67 -0.91 -2.93
N THR A 121 -11.88 -1.82 -1.98
CA THR A 121 -12.61 -3.08 -2.19
C THR A 121 -13.91 -2.83 -2.98
N PRO A 122 -14.19 -3.63 -4.03
CA PRO A 122 -15.30 -3.41 -4.95
C PRO A 122 -16.67 -3.81 -4.34
N TYR A 123 -17.06 -3.19 -3.24
CA TYR A 123 -18.33 -3.43 -2.55
C TYR A 123 -19.56 -2.98 -3.36
N GLN A 124 -19.38 -2.08 -4.33
CA GLN A 124 -20.42 -1.56 -5.22
C GLN A 124 -20.18 -2.10 -6.64
N PRO A 125 -20.64 -3.32 -6.96
CA PRO A 125 -20.20 -4.05 -8.15
C PRO A 125 -20.53 -3.32 -9.46
N GLU A 126 -21.66 -2.63 -9.54
CA GLU A 126 -22.08 -1.83 -10.71
C GLU A 126 -21.11 -0.68 -11.00
N ARG A 127 -20.39 -0.20 -9.98
CA ARG A 127 -19.40 0.89 -10.06
C ARG A 127 -17.96 0.37 -10.07
N SER A 128 -17.76 -0.94 -10.07
CA SER A 128 -16.43 -1.56 -9.94
C SER A 128 -16.16 -2.65 -10.99
N GLN A 129 -16.92 -2.66 -12.09
CA GLN A 129 -16.79 -3.68 -13.15
C GLN A 129 -15.37 -3.78 -13.72
N GLY A 130 -14.62 -2.67 -13.84
CA GLY A 130 -13.22 -2.70 -14.28
C GLY A 130 -12.34 -3.57 -13.37
N THR A 131 -12.32 -3.28 -12.07
CA THR A 131 -11.58 -4.05 -11.06
C THR A 131 -12.06 -5.50 -10.99
N LEU A 132 -13.37 -5.74 -11.03
CA LEU A 132 -13.94 -7.09 -11.01
C LEU A 132 -13.55 -7.92 -12.24
N VAL A 133 -13.46 -7.29 -13.42
CA VAL A 133 -12.94 -7.95 -14.63
C VAL A 133 -11.45 -8.25 -14.48
N THR A 134 -10.64 -7.36 -13.90
CA THR A 134 -9.23 -7.63 -13.61
C THR A 134 -9.06 -8.82 -12.65
N HIS A 135 -9.89 -8.89 -11.59
CA HIS A 135 -9.95 -10.04 -10.69
C HIS A 135 -10.32 -11.33 -11.42
N TRP A 136 -11.33 -11.28 -12.29
CA TRP A 136 -11.74 -12.44 -13.08
C TRP A 136 -10.64 -12.92 -14.03
N ILE A 137 -9.93 -11.99 -14.69
CA ILE A 137 -8.77 -12.33 -15.54
C ILE A 137 -7.68 -13.03 -14.72
N TYR A 138 -7.37 -12.51 -13.52
CA TYR A 138 -6.43 -13.16 -12.60
C TYR A 138 -6.88 -14.59 -12.25
N GLN A 139 -8.13 -14.77 -11.84
CA GLN A 139 -8.68 -16.07 -11.47
C GLN A 139 -8.62 -17.06 -12.65
N CYS A 140 -9.02 -16.62 -13.84
CA CYS A 140 -8.94 -17.43 -15.06
C CYS A 140 -7.50 -17.82 -15.42
N ALA A 141 -6.55 -16.88 -15.34
CA ALA A 141 -5.15 -17.15 -15.65
C ALA A 141 -4.54 -18.17 -14.68
N ILE A 142 -4.77 -18.01 -13.38
CA ILE A 142 -4.28 -18.94 -12.36
C ILE A 142 -5.01 -20.29 -12.43
N SER A 143 -6.31 -20.31 -12.72
CA SER A 143 -7.06 -21.56 -12.95
C SER A 143 -6.50 -22.33 -14.14
N ALA A 144 -6.23 -21.65 -15.26
CA ALA A 144 -5.61 -22.27 -16.44
C ALA A 144 -4.19 -22.79 -16.17
N LEU A 145 -3.40 -22.10 -15.33
CA LEU A 145 -2.04 -22.50 -14.95
C LEU A 145 -2.00 -23.68 -13.98
N THR A 146 -2.93 -23.72 -13.02
CA THR A 146 -2.89 -24.66 -11.89
C THR A 146 -3.84 -25.84 -12.05
N GLY A 147 -4.85 -25.72 -12.92
CA GLY A 147 -5.93 -26.69 -13.07
C GLY A 147 -6.96 -26.67 -11.94
N PHE A 148 -6.86 -25.74 -10.98
CA PHE A 148 -7.85 -25.61 -9.90
C PHE A 148 -9.15 -24.98 -10.40
N GLU A 149 -10.28 -25.51 -9.94
CA GLU A 149 -11.62 -25.11 -10.38
C GLU A 149 -12.06 -23.75 -9.82
N ALA A 150 -11.54 -23.36 -8.64
CA ALA A 150 -11.87 -22.11 -7.98
C ALA A 150 -10.59 -21.44 -7.46
N ILE A 151 -10.37 -20.20 -7.89
CA ILE A 151 -9.25 -19.36 -7.47
C ILE A 151 -9.80 -18.12 -6.78
N ASN A 152 -9.21 -17.71 -5.66
CA ASN A 152 -9.56 -16.45 -4.99
C ASN A 152 -8.86 -15.26 -5.65
N THR A 153 -9.07 -14.04 -5.14
CA THR A 153 -8.46 -12.82 -5.67
C THR A 153 -7.27 -12.40 -4.81
N SER A 154 -6.22 -13.24 -4.79
CA SER A 154 -4.96 -13.10 -4.03
C SER A 154 -5.00 -13.47 -2.54
N LEU A 155 -3.81 -13.66 -1.98
CA LEU A 155 -3.47 -13.69 -0.56
C LEU A 155 -2.20 -12.84 -0.37
N TYR A 156 -1.85 -12.52 0.88
CA TYR A 156 -0.74 -11.59 1.18
C TYR A 156 0.62 -12.08 0.68
N ASP A 157 0.99 -13.31 1.01
CA ASP A 157 2.26 -13.92 0.60
C ASP A 157 2.14 -15.45 0.53
N ARG A 158 3.24 -16.09 0.10
CA ARG A 158 3.31 -17.54 -0.06
C ARG A 158 3.13 -18.29 1.27
N SER A 159 3.74 -17.80 2.34
CA SER A 159 3.72 -18.47 3.65
C SER A 159 2.30 -18.50 4.22
N PHE A 160 1.60 -17.38 4.15
CA PHE A 160 0.21 -17.28 4.56
C PHE A 160 -0.72 -18.07 3.65
N ALA A 161 -0.43 -18.15 2.34
CA ALA A 161 -1.16 -19.02 1.43
C ALA A 161 -1.03 -20.51 1.79
N ILE A 162 0.15 -20.97 2.22
CA ILE A 162 0.35 -22.33 2.72
C ILE A 162 -0.48 -22.55 4.00
N TYR A 163 -0.45 -21.59 4.93
CA TYR A 163 -1.25 -21.65 6.15
C TYR A 163 -2.75 -21.77 5.87
N GLU A 164 -3.31 -20.91 5.01
CA GLU A 164 -4.74 -20.96 4.67
C GLU A 164 -5.14 -22.26 3.96
N ALA A 165 -4.25 -22.83 3.15
CA ALA A 165 -4.46 -24.15 2.56
C ALA A 165 -4.53 -25.24 3.64
N ILE A 166 -3.63 -25.21 4.63
CA ILE A 166 -3.64 -26.13 5.78
C ILE A 166 -4.93 -25.96 6.59
N ALA A 167 -5.30 -24.71 6.90
CA ALA A 167 -6.50 -24.40 7.67
C ALA A 167 -7.77 -24.85 6.94
N CYS A 168 -7.85 -24.65 5.63
CA CYS A 168 -8.93 -25.15 4.78
C CYS A 168 -9.01 -26.69 4.80
N ALA A 169 -7.87 -27.37 4.67
CA ALA A 169 -7.82 -28.83 4.71
C ALA A 169 -8.25 -29.40 6.08
N ILE A 170 -7.89 -28.74 7.18
CA ILE A 170 -8.33 -29.11 8.52
C ILE A 170 -9.84 -28.88 8.70
N ARG A 171 -10.38 -27.76 8.18
CA ARG A 171 -11.82 -27.45 8.29
C ARG A 171 -12.70 -28.39 7.46
N THR A 172 -12.20 -28.90 6.34
CA THR A 172 -12.96 -29.74 5.41
C THR A 172 -12.76 -31.24 5.63
N SER A 173 -11.97 -31.63 6.63
CA SER A 173 -11.61 -33.03 6.90
C SER A 173 -11.92 -33.42 8.35
N ASP A 174 -12.55 -34.58 8.54
CA ASP A 174 -12.80 -35.16 9.86
C ASP A 174 -11.57 -35.92 10.42
N ARG A 175 -10.42 -35.85 9.74
CA ARG A 175 -9.21 -36.58 10.13
C ARG A 175 -8.43 -35.90 11.26
N PRO A 176 -7.57 -36.65 11.97
CA PRO A 176 -6.66 -36.07 12.96
C PRO A 176 -5.83 -34.93 12.36
N LYS A 177 -5.65 -33.86 13.15
CA LYS A 177 -4.94 -32.63 12.77
C LYS A 177 -3.42 -32.81 12.71
N ARG A 178 -2.95 -33.69 11.82
CA ARG A 178 -1.52 -33.87 11.52
C ARG A 178 -1.26 -33.41 10.10
N VAL A 179 -0.37 -32.43 9.96
CA VAL A 179 0.06 -31.87 8.68
C VAL A 179 1.48 -32.32 8.42
N LEU A 180 1.76 -32.73 7.18
CA LEU A 180 3.11 -33.06 6.73
C LEU A 180 3.62 -31.92 5.86
N LEU A 181 4.73 -31.31 6.26
CA LEU A 181 5.37 -30.23 5.52
C LEU A 181 6.58 -30.78 4.78
N ALA A 182 6.74 -30.38 3.51
CA ALA A 182 7.90 -30.76 2.74
C ALA A 182 9.15 -30.05 3.27
N ARG A 183 10.24 -30.81 3.48
CA ARG A 183 11.54 -30.25 3.91
C ARG A 183 12.12 -29.23 2.93
N SER A 184 11.68 -29.27 1.67
CA SER A 184 12.11 -28.35 0.61
C SER A 184 11.43 -26.97 0.66
N LEU A 185 10.48 -26.75 1.58
CA LEU A 185 9.94 -25.42 1.81
C LEU A 185 11.03 -24.48 2.34
N PHE A 186 10.87 -23.19 2.07
CA PHE A 186 11.84 -22.21 2.51
C PHE A 186 11.78 -22.04 4.03
N PRO A 187 12.93 -21.86 4.72
CA PRO A 187 12.96 -21.76 6.18
C PRO A 187 12.05 -20.67 6.76
N LYS A 188 11.93 -19.52 6.07
CA LYS A 188 11.04 -18.42 6.49
C LYS A 188 9.56 -18.78 6.39
N ASP A 189 9.18 -19.60 5.41
CA ASP A 189 7.80 -20.07 5.32
C ASP A 189 7.49 -20.97 6.52
N LEU A 190 8.42 -21.86 6.89
CA LEU A 190 8.27 -22.73 8.05
C LEU A 190 8.18 -21.93 9.36
N GLU A 191 9.01 -20.90 9.53
CA GLU A 191 8.98 -20.03 10.72
C GLU A 191 7.62 -19.31 10.88
N VAL A 192 7.05 -18.82 9.78
CA VAL A 192 5.70 -18.23 9.79
C VAL A 192 4.65 -19.27 10.17
N LEU A 193 4.72 -20.48 9.60
CA LEU A 193 3.80 -21.56 9.94
C LEU A 193 3.91 -21.97 11.41
N ASP A 194 5.12 -22.10 11.94
CA ASP A 194 5.37 -22.45 13.35
C ASP A 194 4.88 -21.34 14.30
N THR A 195 4.96 -20.07 13.88
CA THR A 195 4.46 -18.93 14.65
C THR A 195 2.94 -18.93 14.71
N ILE A 196 2.27 -19.15 13.57
CA ILE A 196 0.80 -19.09 13.48
C ILE A 196 0.15 -20.37 14.03
N ALA A 197 0.88 -21.50 14.06
CA ALA A 197 0.37 -22.77 14.59
C ALA A 197 0.36 -22.87 16.12
N GLN A 198 1.02 -21.95 16.84
CA GLN A 198 0.99 -21.85 18.31
C GLN A 198 -0.38 -21.37 18.80
#